data_AF-A0A4Q2YGI2-F1
#
_entry.id   AF-A0A4Q2YGI2-F1
#
_cell.length_a   1.000
_cell.length_b   1.000
_cell.length_c   1.000
_cell.angle_alpha   90.00
_cell.angle_beta   90.00
_cell.angle_gamma   90.00
#
_symmetry.space_group_name_H-M   'P 1'
#
loop_
_entity.id
_entity.type
_entity.pdbx_description
1 polymer ?
#
loop_
_entity_poly.entity_id
_entity_poly.type
_entity_poly.pdbx_seq_one_letter_code
_entity_poly.pdbx_strand_id
1 'polypeptide(L)'
;MRGFALVATLMMLVLLAVIALGMLGLSTITLRSTSVDKAAQRARGNARLAMQLAIGDLQKLAGADNRVTATSAIGTESRAQKGLTGVWEGWKWDGQGDAPDWEEEKAERFKGWLVSSREQDANLKPEFADVAAGEGSVTLVGATDKDAKVEAQV
;
A
#
# COMPACT_ATOMS: atom_id res chain seq x y z
N MET A 1 25.73 71.30 -4.62
CA MET A 1 26.07 69.87 -4.77
C MET A 1 25.34 68.92 -3.79
N ARG A 2 24.36 69.38 -2.97
CA ARG A 2 23.66 68.55 -1.97
C ARG A 2 22.67 67.51 -2.54
N GLY A 3 22.23 67.65 -3.79
CA GLY A 3 21.29 66.72 -4.44
C GLY A 3 21.93 65.43 -4.96
N PHE A 4 23.19 65.46 -5.40
CA PHE A 4 23.86 64.30 -6.01
C PHE A 4 24.13 63.18 -4.99
N ALA A 5 24.51 63.56 -3.76
CA ALA A 5 24.69 62.60 -2.67
C ALA A 5 23.38 61.86 -2.33
N LEU A 6 22.25 62.57 -2.36
CA LEU A 6 20.94 61.99 -2.07
C LEU A 6 20.53 60.97 -3.15
N VAL A 7 20.72 61.32 -4.43
CA VAL A 7 20.48 60.40 -5.55
C VAL A 7 21.38 59.17 -5.47
N ALA A 8 22.67 59.36 -5.16
CA ALA A 8 23.61 58.24 -5.01
C ALA A 8 23.19 57.29 -3.87
N THR A 9 22.76 57.82 -2.72
CA THR A 9 22.27 56.99 -1.61
C THR A 9 20.97 56.27 -1.95
N LEU A 10 20.05 56.92 -2.68
CA LEU A 10 18.81 56.29 -3.12
C LEU A 10 19.10 55.12 -4.06
N MET A 11 20.00 55.29 -5.02
CA MET A 11 20.40 54.23 -5.95
C MET A 11 21.06 53.06 -5.21
N MET A 12 21.91 53.35 -4.21
CA MET A 12 22.55 52.32 -3.40
C MET A 12 21.53 51.55 -2.53
N LEU A 13 20.56 52.23 -1.94
CA LEU A 13 19.49 51.60 -1.16
C LEU A 13 18.58 50.74 -2.04
N VAL A 14 18.22 51.21 -3.23
CA VAL A 14 17.41 50.44 -4.18
C VAL A 14 18.17 49.20 -4.66
N LEU A 15 19.46 49.33 -4.97
CA LEU A 15 20.32 48.18 -5.32
C LEU A 15 20.30 47.12 -4.21
N LEU A 16 20.52 47.54 -2.95
CA LEU A 16 20.49 46.64 -1.80
C LEU A 16 19.12 45.98 -1.62
N ALA A 17 18.03 46.72 -1.79
CA ALA A 17 16.67 46.19 -1.68
C ALA A 17 16.38 45.12 -2.75
N VAL A 18 16.80 45.34 -4.00
CA VAL A 18 16.62 44.35 -5.08
C VAL A 18 17.41 43.07 -4.80
N ILE A 19 18.65 43.19 -4.31
CA ILE A 19 19.46 42.02 -3.93
C ILE A 19 18.79 41.25 -2.78
N ALA A 20 18.30 41.96 -1.75
CA ALA A 20 17.62 41.34 -0.63
C ALA A 20 16.35 40.59 -1.06
N LEU A 21 15.54 41.18 -1.95
CA LEU A 21 14.35 40.54 -2.52
C LEU A 21 14.71 39.30 -3.35
N GLY A 22 15.78 39.38 -4.15
CA GLY A 22 16.28 38.25 -4.92
C GLY A 22 16.72 37.07 -4.03
N MET A 23 17.47 37.37 -2.97
CA MET A 23 17.89 36.36 -1.98
C MET A 23 16.70 35.76 -1.22
N LEU A 24 15.72 36.59 -0.83
CA LEU A 24 14.51 36.12 -0.17
C LEU A 24 13.68 35.20 -1.07
N GLY A 25 13.57 35.54 -2.36
CA GLY A 25 12.92 34.71 -3.36
C GLY A 25 13.59 33.34 -3.49
N LEU A 26 14.92 33.31 -3.62
CA LEU A 26 15.68 32.06 -3.69
C LEU A 26 15.54 31.21 -2.42
N SER A 27 15.58 31.86 -1.25
CA SER A 27 15.38 31.19 0.05
C SER A 27 14.00 30.54 0.12
N THR A 28 12.96 31.26 -0.30
CA THR A 28 11.58 30.76 -0.32
C THR A 28 11.42 29.56 -1.25
N ILE A 29 12.01 29.62 -2.45
CA ILE A 29 12.00 28.50 -3.41
C ILE A 29 12.73 27.28 -2.84
N THR A 30 13.91 27.48 -2.26
CA THR A 30 14.72 26.41 -1.64
C THR A 30 13.98 25.74 -0.48
N LEU A 31 13.32 26.53 0.37
CA LEU A 31 12.50 26.02 1.47
C LEU A 31 11.33 25.17 0.96
N ARG A 32 10.65 25.64 -0.10
CA ARG A 32 9.57 24.89 -0.74
C ARG A 32 10.08 23.56 -1.30
N SER A 33 11.18 23.55 -2.06
CA SER A 33 11.79 22.32 -2.59
C SER A 33 12.13 21.34 -1.46
N THR A 34 12.82 21.82 -0.44
CA THR A 34 13.21 21.01 0.72
C THR A 34 12.00 20.40 1.43
N SER A 35 10.88 21.12 1.52
CA SER A 35 9.65 20.60 2.14
C SER A 35 9.04 19.44 1.35
N VAL A 36 9.02 19.55 0.01
CA VAL A 36 8.54 18.49 -0.88
C VAL A 36 9.45 17.27 -0.83
N ASP A 37 10.77 17.50 -0.86
CA ASP A 37 11.75 16.42 -0.76
C ASP A 37 11.62 15.67 0.56
N LYS A 38 11.45 16.38 1.69
CA LYS A 38 11.20 15.75 2.99
C LYS A 38 9.93 14.91 3.00
N ALA A 39 8.83 15.39 2.41
CA ALA A 39 7.59 14.63 2.31
C ALA A 39 7.77 13.37 1.45
N ALA A 40 8.44 13.49 0.30
CA ALA A 40 8.72 12.38 -0.59
C ALA A 40 9.64 11.32 0.07
N GLN A 41 10.67 11.74 0.82
CA GLN A 41 11.54 10.81 1.55
C GLN A 41 10.78 10.07 2.66
N ARG A 42 9.89 10.76 3.39
CA ARG A 42 9.02 10.12 4.39
C ARG A 42 8.07 9.10 3.76
N ALA A 43 7.41 9.46 2.66
CA ALA A 43 6.52 8.56 1.95
C ALA A 43 7.27 7.30 1.43
N ARG A 44 8.46 7.48 0.86
CA ARG A 44 9.32 6.36 0.43
C ARG A 44 9.77 5.50 1.60
N GLY A 45 10.09 6.10 2.75
CA GLY A 45 10.42 5.39 3.98
C GLY A 45 9.26 4.50 4.45
N ASN A 46 8.06 5.07 4.53
CA ASN A 46 6.85 4.33 4.91
C ASN A 46 6.52 3.21 3.90
N ALA A 47 6.69 3.46 2.60
CA ALA A 47 6.47 2.45 1.57
C ALA A 47 7.47 1.28 1.69
N ARG A 48 8.74 1.56 1.98
CA ARG A 48 9.76 0.52 2.21
C ARG A 48 9.44 -0.30 3.45
N LEU A 49 9.02 0.35 4.53
CA LEU A 49 8.58 -0.33 5.75
C LEU A 49 7.38 -1.23 5.46
N ALA A 50 6.34 -0.72 4.81
CA ALA A 50 5.16 -1.48 4.43
C ALA A 50 5.52 -2.67 3.53
N MET A 51 6.42 -2.48 2.57
CA MET A 51 6.92 -3.56 1.72
C MET A 51 7.66 -4.64 2.51
N GLN A 52 8.52 -4.25 3.46
CA GLN A 52 9.25 -5.20 4.32
C GLN A 52 8.30 -6.01 5.20
N LEU A 53 7.27 -5.37 5.75
CA LEU A 53 6.21 -6.05 6.50
C LEU A 53 5.45 -7.04 5.60
N ALA A 54 5.02 -6.61 4.42
CA ALA A 54 4.30 -7.46 3.46
C ALA A 54 5.11 -8.69 3.03
N ILE A 55 6.42 -8.54 2.80
CA ILE A 55 7.29 -9.70 2.51
C ILE A 55 7.39 -10.62 3.72
N GLY A 56 7.52 -10.07 4.93
CA GLY A 56 7.53 -10.85 6.16
C GLY A 56 6.25 -11.66 6.36
N ASP A 57 5.10 -11.06 6.10
CA ASP A 57 3.80 -11.73 6.23
C ASP A 57 3.60 -12.77 5.12
N LEU A 58 4.04 -12.49 3.89
CA LEU A 58 4.09 -13.48 2.82
C LEU A 58 4.94 -14.69 3.21
N GLN A 59 6.12 -14.47 3.80
CA GLN A 59 7.00 -15.55 4.25
C GLN A 59 6.41 -16.33 5.43
N LYS A 60 5.72 -15.67 6.37
CA LYS A 60 5.02 -16.36 7.46
C LYS A 60 3.91 -17.27 6.95
N LEU A 61 3.13 -16.81 5.97
CA LEU A 61 1.98 -17.55 5.44
C LEU A 61 2.42 -18.65 4.47
N ALA A 62 3.29 -18.34 3.51
CA ALA A 62 3.67 -19.21 2.39
C ALA A 62 5.07 -19.84 2.52
N GLY A 63 5.79 -19.64 3.62
CA GLY A 63 7.19 -20.07 3.75
C GLY A 63 7.42 -21.54 4.08
N ALA A 64 6.41 -22.26 4.57
CA ALA A 64 6.51 -23.70 4.82
C ALA A 64 6.22 -24.50 3.53
N ASP A 65 6.94 -25.59 3.31
CA ASP A 65 6.82 -26.40 2.07
C ASP A 65 5.48 -27.15 1.93
N ASN A 66 4.65 -27.17 2.97
CA ASN A 66 3.31 -27.75 2.95
C ASN A 66 2.23 -26.70 2.64
N ARG A 67 2.56 -25.54 2.07
CA ARG A 67 1.58 -24.48 1.79
C ARG A 67 1.03 -24.62 0.38
N VAL A 68 -0.29 -24.53 0.25
CA VAL A 68 -1.00 -24.53 -1.04
C VAL A 68 -1.62 -23.16 -1.24
N THR A 69 -1.30 -22.53 -2.37
CA THR A 69 -1.91 -21.26 -2.77
C THR A 69 -2.99 -21.50 -3.81
N ALA A 70 -4.11 -20.81 -3.67
CA ALA A 70 -5.22 -20.91 -4.61
C ALA A 70 -5.95 -19.57 -4.71
N THR A 71 -6.47 -19.26 -5.90
CA THR A 71 -7.35 -18.12 -6.04
C THR A 71 -8.70 -18.38 -5.38
N SER A 72 -9.25 -17.33 -4.80
CA SER A 72 -10.64 -17.23 -4.31
C SER A 72 -11.69 -17.57 -5.37
N ALA A 73 -11.38 -17.55 -6.67
CA ALA A 73 -12.31 -18.03 -7.70
C ALA A 73 -12.48 -19.57 -7.74
N ILE A 74 -11.57 -20.34 -7.13
CA ILE A 74 -11.58 -21.80 -7.23
C ILE A 74 -12.72 -22.39 -6.39
N GLY A 75 -13.64 -23.08 -7.07
CA GLY A 75 -14.72 -23.89 -6.47
C GLY A 75 -16.04 -23.17 -6.23
N THR A 76 -16.15 -21.86 -6.47
CA THR A 76 -17.41 -21.11 -6.35
C THR A 76 -17.40 -19.86 -7.23
N GLU A 77 -18.39 -19.72 -8.09
CA GLU A 77 -18.54 -18.54 -8.97
C GLU A 77 -19.06 -17.29 -8.25
N SER A 78 -19.45 -17.40 -6.98
CA SER A 78 -20.21 -16.38 -6.25
C SER A 78 -19.36 -15.46 -5.35
N ARG A 79 -18.03 -15.59 -5.33
CA ARG A 79 -17.20 -14.71 -4.47
C ARG A 79 -17.17 -13.29 -4.98
N ALA A 80 -17.30 -12.32 -4.06
CA ALA A 80 -17.28 -10.89 -4.37
C ALA A 80 -15.89 -10.42 -4.84
N GLN A 81 -14.82 -11.02 -4.31
CA GLN A 81 -13.44 -10.71 -4.67
C GLN A 81 -12.73 -11.94 -5.25
N LYS A 82 -12.85 -12.17 -6.57
CA LYS A 82 -12.36 -13.41 -7.22
C LYS A 82 -10.87 -13.46 -7.53
N GLY A 83 -10.13 -12.36 -7.36
CA GLY A 83 -8.69 -12.34 -7.64
C GLY A 83 -7.81 -12.35 -6.38
N LEU A 84 -8.41 -12.57 -5.19
CA LEU A 84 -7.63 -12.80 -3.98
C LEU A 84 -6.94 -14.15 -4.02
N THR A 85 -5.69 -14.20 -3.58
CA THR A 85 -4.95 -15.45 -3.40
C THR A 85 -4.97 -15.84 -1.93
N GLY A 86 -5.50 -17.02 -1.61
CA GLY A 86 -5.48 -17.58 -0.26
C GLY A 86 -4.32 -18.57 -0.09
N VAL A 87 -3.99 -18.84 1.17
CA VAL A 87 -3.00 -19.84 1.57
C VAL A 87 -3.65 -20.86 2.50
N TRP A 88 -3.47 -22.13 2.21
CA TRP A 88 -3.91 -23.27 3.01
C TRP A 88 -2.73 -24.15 3.40
N GLU A 89 -2.87 -24.84 4.52
CA GLU A 89 -1.99 -25.91 4.92
C GLU A 89 -2.38 -27.22 4.24
N GLY A 90 -1.45 -27.75 3.47
CA GLY A 90 -1.54 -29.02 2.78
C GLY A 90 -1.64 -30.16 3.79
N TRP A 91 -2.58 -31.04 3.53
CA TRP A 91 -2.85 -32.22 4.33
C TRP A 91 -3.26 -33.37 3.42
N LYS A 92 -3.00 -34.58 3.91
CA LYS A 92 -3.29 -35.82 3.21
C LYS A 92 -4.02 -36.74 4.18
N TRP A 93 -5.20 -37.21 3.76
CA TRP A 93 -5.83 -38.35 4.40
C TRP A 93 -5.06 -39.64 4.07
N ASP A 94 -4.89 -40.49 5.07
CA ASP A 94 -4.19 -41.77 5.00
C ASP A 94 -5.08 -42.90 4.45
N GLY A 95 -6.37 -42.64 4.26
CA GLY A 95 -7.34 -43.61 3.74
C GLY A 95 -7.82 -44.62 4.79
N GLN A 96 -7.55 -44.36 6.08
CA GLN A 96 -8.05 -45.18 7.18
C GLN A 96 -9.25 -44.50 7.85
N GLY A 97 -10.29 -45.29 8.14
CA GLY A 97 -11.53 -44.81 8.75
C GLY A 97 -12.53 -44.23 7.75
N ASP A 98 -13.52 -43.52 8.29
CA ASP A 98 -14.50 -42.78 7.50
C ASP A 98 -13.84 -41.57 6.82
N ALA A 99 -14.35 -41.21 5.63
CA ALA A 99 -13.86 -40.04 4.93
C ALA A 99 -14.10 -38.78 5.78
N PRO A 100 -13.08 -37.95 6.00
CA PRO A 100 -13.21 -36.71 6.75
C PRO A 100 -14.08 -35.71 6.00
N ASP A 101 -14.69 -34.77 6.73
CA ASP A 101 -15.38 -33.65 6.11
C ASP A 101 -14.34 -32.71 5.48
N TRP A 102 -14.30 -32.72 4.15
CA TRP A 102 -13.36 -31.94 3.36
C TRP A 102 -13.58 -30.44 3.47
N GLU A 103 -14.80 -29.98 3.75
CA GLU A 103 -15.09 -28.56 3.90
C GLU A 103 -14.59 -28.04 5.25
N GLU A 104 -14.81 -28.80 6.32
CA GLU A 104 -14.35 -28.48 7.67
C GLU A 104 -12.81 -28.49 7.73
N GLU A 105 -12.16 -29.54 7.20
CA GLU A 105 -10.70 -29.65 7.14
C GLU A 105 -10.05 -28.53 6.32
N LYS A 106 -10.73 -28.07 5.26
CA LYS A 106 -10.25 -26.94 4.46
C LYS A 106 -10.38 -25.61 5.21
N ALA A 107 -11.45 -25.43 5.98
CA ALA A 107 -11.67 -24.25 6.80
C ALA A 107 -10.64 -24.17 7.94
N GLU A 108 -10.39 -25.28 8.64
CA GLU A 108 -9.40 -25.35 9.73
C GLU A 108 -7.96 -25.08 9.26
N ARG A 109 -7.64 -25.53 8.04
CA ARG A 109 -6.29 -25.40 7.47
C ARG A 109 -6.06 -24.09 6.72
N PHE A 110 -7.06 -23.20 6.68
CA PHE A 110 -6.90 -21.88 6.11
C PHE A 110 -5.93 -21.04 6.94
N LYS A 111 -4.94 -20.41 6.29
CA LYS A 111 -3.94 -19.57 6.96
C LYS A 111 -4.18 -18.08 6.71
N GLY A 112 -4.77 -17.71 5.58
CA GLY A 112 -5.08 -16.30 5.28
C GLY A 112 -5.07 -15.96 3.80
N TRP A 113 -5.59 -14.78 3.49
CA TRP A 113 -5.55 -14.14 2.19
C TRP A 113 -4.29 -13.26 2.07
N LEU A 114 -3.61 -13.35 0.92
CA LEU A 114 -2.43 -12.54 0.57
C LEU A 114 -2.85 -11.14 0.12
N VAL A 115 -3.44 -10.37 1.03
CA VAL A 115 -3.91 -9.00 0.81
C VAL A 115 -3.63 -8.14 2.04
N SER A 116 -3.29 -6.87 1.81
CA SER A 116 -3.23 -5.88 2.88
C SER A 116 -4.63 -5.41 3.24
N SER A 117 -5.03 -5.64 4.48
CA SER A 117 -6.27 -5.10 5.06
C SER A 117 -5.93 -3.99 6.06
N ARG A 118 -6.78 -2.96 6.16
CA ARG A 118 -6.68 -1.95 7.22
C ARG A 118 -6.99 -2.52 8.60
N GLU A 119 -7.93 -3.46 8.63
CA GLU A 119 -8.30 -4.17 9.83
C GLU A 119 -7.32 -5.33 10.05
N GLN A 120 -6.74 -5.36 11.24
CA GLN A 120 -5.82 -6.40 11.66
C GLN A 120 -6.60 -7.73 11.72
N ASP A 121 -6.01 -8.80 11.17
CA ASP A 121 -6.55 -10.17 11.17
C ASP A 121 -7.80 -10.42 10.31
N ALA A 122 -8.38 -9.40 9.65
CA ALA A 122 -9.51 -9.59 8.75
C ALA A 122 -9.17 -10.52 7.58
N ASN A 123 -7.95 -10.40 7.05
CA ASN A 123 -7.42 -11.27 5.99
C ASN A 123 -7.14 -12.71 6.44
N LEU A 124 -7.15 -13.02 7.74
CA LEU A 124 -6.96 -14.38 8.26
C LEU A 124 -8.25 -15.20 8.26
N LYS A 125 -9.39 -14.59 7.93
CA LYS A 125 -10.70 -15.25 7.89
C LYS A 125 -11.08 -15.66 6.46
N PRO A 126 -11.63 -16.87 6.26
CA PRO A 126 -12.01 -17.32 4.91
C PRO A 126 -13.14 -16.47 4.31
N GLU A 127 -14.04 -15.95 5.15
CA GLU A 127 -15.19 -15.08 4.78
C GLU A 127 -14.78 -13.75 4.14
N PHE A 128 -13.53 -13.32 4.29
CA PHE A 128 -13.04 -12.05 3.75
C PHE A 128 -13.24 -11.94 2.22
N ALA A 129 -13.16 -13.06 1.50
CA ALA A 129 -13.35 -13.07 0.04
C ALA A 129 -14.83 -12.97 -0.40
N ASP A 130 -15.77 -13.16 0.52
CA ASP A 130 -17.21 -13.12 0.26
C ASP A 130 -17.78 -11.71 0.44
N VAL A 131 -17.07 -10.84 1.15
CA VAL A 131 -17.45 -9.44 1.35
C VAL A 131 -16.93 -8.57 0.20
N ALA A 132 -17.80 -7.76 -0.40
CA ALA A 132 -17.38 -6.75 -1.35
C ALA A 132 -16.43 -5.76 -0.66
N ALA A 133 -15.36 -5.38 -1.33
CA ALA A 133 -14.37 -4.51 -0.74
C ALA A 133 -14.97 -3.17 -0.29
N GLY A 134 -14.61 -2.77 0.94
CA GLY A 134 -15.16 -1.58 1.60
C GLY A 134 -14.55 -0.25 1.12
N GLU A 135 -15.10 0.87 1.62
CA GLU A 135 -14.60 2.21 1.32
C GLU A 135 -13.09 2.37 1.63
N GLY A 136 -12.32 2.81 0.63
CA GLY A 136 -10.86 3.00 0.74
C GLY A 136 -10.02 1.92 0.06
N SER A 137 -10.64 1.05 -0.73
CA SER A 137 -9.92 0.16 -1.63
C SER A 137 -9.38 0.87 -2.87
N VAL A 138 -8.23 0.41 -3.35
CA VAL A 138 -7.64 0.85 -4.62
C VAL A 138 -7.68 -0.29 -5.62
N THR A 139 -8.31 -0.07 -6.76
CA THR A 139 -8.35 -1.03 -7.86
C THR A 139 -6.95 -1.20 -8.45
N LEU A 140 -6.37 -2.39 -8.33
CA LEU A 140 -5.00 -2.67 -8.81
C LEU A 140 -4.96 -3.17 -10.25
N VAL A 141 -6.03 -3.82 -10.74
CA VAL A 141 -6.12 -4.38 -12.09
C VAL A 141 -7.57 -4.28 -12.60
N GLY A 142 -7.75 -3.79 -13.83
CA GLY A 142 -8.97 -3.93 -14.65
C GLY A 142 -10.07 -2.88 -14.41
N ALA A 143 -10.21 -1.94 -15.35
CA ALA A 143 -11.32 -0.98 -15.44
C ALA A 143 -12.49 -1.51 -16.33
N THR A 144 -12.68 -2.82 -16.40
CA THR A 144 -13.75 -3.43 -17.22
C THR A 144 -14.51 -4.48 -16.43
N ASP A 145 -15.84 -4.35 -16.43
CA ASP A 145 -16.90 -5.01 -15.65
C ASP A 145 -16.89 -6.56 -15.55
N LYS A 146 -15.87 -7.26 -16.03
CA LYS A 146 -15.81 -8.73 -16.02
C LYS A 146 -14.57 -9.33 -15.36
N ASP A 147 -13.59 -8.51 -14.96
CA ASP A 147 -12.41 -8.98 -14.25
C ASP A 147 -12.48 -8.55 -12.79
N ALA A 148 -12.47 -9.55 -11.91
CA ALA A 148 -12.71 -9.36 -10.49
C ALA A 148 -11.68 -8.41 -9.87
N LYS A 149 -12.23 -7.34 -9.29
CA LYS A 149 -11.50 -6.32 -8.55
C LYS A 149 -10.58 -6.98 -7.51
N VAL A 150 -9.27 -6.89 -7.74
CA VAL A 150 -8.26 -7.18 -6.72
C VAL A 150 -7.91 -5.86 -6.07
N GLU A 151 -8.25 -5.76 -4.80
CA GLU A 151 -8.20 -4.51 -4.07
C GLU A 151 -7.29 -4.67 -2.85
N ALA A 152 -6.27 -3.82 -2.78
CA ALA A 152 -5.49 -3.64 -1.57
C ALA A 152 -6.13 -2.50 -0.76
N GLN A 153 -6.42 -2.75 0.52
CA GLN A 153 -6.73 -1.68 1.45
C GLN A 153 -5.40 -1.09 1.93
N VAL A 154 -5.25 0.22 1.76
CA VAL A 154 -4.15 1.03 2.32
C VAL A 154 -4.74 1.94 3.38
#